data_AF-A0A9X5UDH8-F1
#
_entry.id   AF-A0A9X5UDH8-F1
#
_cell.length_a   1.000
_cell.length_b   1.000
_cell.length_c   1.000
_cell.angle_alpha   90.00
_cell.angle_beta   90.00
_cell.angle_gamma   90.00
#
_symmetry.space_group_name_H-M   'P 1'
#
loop_
_entity.id
_entity.type
_entity.pdbx_description
1 polymer ?
#
loop_
_entity_poly.entity_id
_entity_poly.type
_entity_poly.pdbx_seq_one_letter_code
_entity_poly.pdbx_strand_id
1 'polypeptide(L)'
;MVTLLTATAVVLAERGTDVPKDKAEVLWQLGFGIFSTILTAHTIVFAVSADAESVWPSFTDVVIAIALPEWLVVGLASILVASAGDIGGDPDVINAGLALVSIQSVLGIYTLLKSLQALGGEGRRRFLANLATRDLRRAARRGNPVRLKDKHLIEDYLSGVETAIDRGDVASLSQRAAEIGLYCRADSDPRVARWRLALLTYLVERIGRAVLYDNLTGDAARVALPQLIDGTLQSSYRLAELTLPAGAASDLDSRVTEVESAVSLGQVCRVIGWLQQAAHELLQQEPGHVGARQIIASVQTGRKRIVQFVDPDPPGFFREHGDPWPAGLSDPRAVLVWLWALCEFGGSWVGSGLYILAEVLTGEKFYGNYWHGDCVITEIERRIGQHGQHPHRRRDRKTELVLRACGGLDAISLELAATVIAGLRNWRFTAPPGYEQDPAFSSDRRYLKSQLSMFSTHDCLPNAEAAFDWLARTLSDLPTEPSLWRLVQADSNRWGLTEGLDLYGPADRPAAAVLTSLIRLLTHRPAEARRLADLLPLPLLGGALQLARFALATTPSAEPVMLTWSADGHARLGPRQTQVDELIGILEAVMA
;
A
#
# COMPACT_ATOMS: atom_id res chain seq x y z
N MET A 1 -9.65 9.89 -34.79
CA MET A 1 -10.99 9.46 -35.26
C MET A 1 -12.01 10.61 -35.20
N VAL A 2 -12.25 11.22 -34.02
CA VAL A 2 -13.13 12.41 -33.90
C VAL A 2 -12.69 13.55 -34.83
N THR A 3 -11.41 13.92 -34.84
CA THR A 3 -10.88 14.97 -35.73
C THR A 3 -11.06 14.67 -37.22
N LEU A 4 -10.91 13.40 -37.62
CA LEU A 4 -11.11 12.95 -39.01
C LEU A 4 -12.58 13.07 -39.39
N LEU A 5 -13.47 12.60 -38.53
CA LEU A 5 -14.92 12.60 -38.76
C LEU A 5 -15.53 14.01 -38.69
N THR A 6 -15.04 14.88 -37.79
CA THR A 6 -15.41 16.30 -37.74
C THR A 6 -14.90 17.04 -38.97
N ALA A 7 -13.67 16.77 -39.43
CA ALA A 7 -13.17 17.33 -40.68
C ALA A 7 -13.98 16.85 -41.88
N THR A 8 -14.38 15.57 -41.93
CA THR A 8 -15.28 15.06 -42.97
C THR A 8 -16.67 15.71 -42.91
N ALA A 9 -17.22 15.92 -41.71
CA ALA A 9 -18.50 16.61 -41.54
C ALA A 9 -18.43 18.10 -41.96
N VAL A 10 -17.33 18.79 -41.67
CA VAL A 10 -17.07 20.17 -42.14
C VAL A 10 -16.91 20.21 -43.66
N VAL A 11 -16.16 19.28 -44.26
CA VAL A 11 -16.02 19.18 -45.73
C VAL A 11 -17.35 18.84 -46.41
N LEU A 12 -18.19 18.01 -45.79
CA LEU A 12 -19.54 17.70 -46.28
C LEU A 12 -20.49 18.88 -46.13
N ALA A 13 -20.38 19.66 -45.05
CA ALA A 13 -21.13 20.91 -44.85
C ALA A 13 -20.73 21.98 -45.87
N GLU A 14 -19.43 22.17 -46.12
CA GLU A 14 -18.91 23.10 -47.13
C GLU A 14 -19.30 22.71 -48.57
N ARG A 15 -19.44 21.41 -48.86
CA ARG A 15 -19.92 20.92 -50.16
C ARG A 15 -21.44 20.86 -50.29
N GLY A 16 -22.17 21.11 -49.20
CA GLY A 16 -23.63 21.08 -49.14
C GLY A 16 -24.30 22.40 -49.57
N THR A 17 -23.54 23.44 -49.91
CA THR A 17 -24.06 24.79 -50.17
C THR A 17 -24.89 24.94 -51.45
N ASP A 18 -24.89 23.92 -52.33
CA ASP A 18 -25.60 23.94 -53.63
C ASP A 18 -26.63 22.80 -53.77
N VAL A 19 -27.27 22.37 -52.67
CA VAL A 19 -28.25 21.27 -52.72
C VAL A 19 -29.64 21.78 -53.15
N PRO A 20 -30.22 21.26 -54.26
CA PRO A 20 -31.60 21.55 -54.67
C PRO A 20 -32.63 21.26 -53.56
N LYS A 21 -33.69 22.07 -53.43
CA LYS A 21 -34.69 21.96 -52.35
C LYS A 21 -35.31 20.56 -52.21
N ASP A 22 -35.59 19.91 -53.34
CA ASP A 22 -36.09 18.53 -53.44
C ASP A 22 -35.12 17.49 -52.84
N LYS A 23 -33.82 17.76 -52.86
CA LYS A 23 -32.79 16.90 -52.25
C LYS A 23 -32.53 17.24 -50.79
N ALA A 24 -32.73 18.50 -50.38
CA ALA A 24 -32.63 18.91 -48.99
C ALA A 24 -33.70 18.25 -48.11
N GLU A 25 -34.93 18.16 -48.62
CA GLU A 25 -36.04 17.44 -47.95
C GLU A 25 -35.69 15.96 -47.70
N VAL A 26 -35.15 15.26 -48.71
CA VAL A 26 -34.73 13.86 -48.60
C VAL A 26 -33.59 13.67 -47.61
N LEU A 27 -32.58 14.56 -47.62
CA LEU A 27 -31.44 14.48 -46.72
C LEU A 27 -31.82 14.76 -45.26
N TRP A 28 -32.74 15.70 -45.04
CA TRP A 28 -33.30 15.98 -43.72
C TRP A 28 -34.13 14.79 -43.19
N GLN A 29 -35.02 14.22 -44.01
CA GLN A 29 -35.79 13.01 -43.65
C GLN A 29 -34.88 11.82 -43.35
N LEU A 30 -33.80 11.64 -44.11
CA LEU A 30 -32.77 10.62 -43.84
C LEU A 30 -32.07 10.88 -42.50
N GLY A 31 -31.70 12.13 -42.21
CA GLY A 31 -31.11 12.55 -40.94
C GLY A 31 -32.00 12.25 -39.75
N PHE A 32 -33.30 12.55 -39.86
CA PHE A 32 -34.32 12.20 -38.88
C PHE A 32 -34.44 10.68 -38.68
N GLY A 33 -34.46 9.91 -39.78
CA GLY A 33 -34.49 8.44 -39.74
C GLY A 33 -33.27 7.84 -39.04
N ILE A 34 -32.08 8.36 -39.32
CA ILE A 34 -30.83 7.97 -38.66
C ILE A 34 -30.87 8.34 -37.17
N PHE A 35 -31.30 9.56 -36.84
CA PHE A 35 -31.44 10.01 -35.44
C PHE A 35 -32.35 9.06 -34.65
N SER A 36 -33.55 8.79 -35.17
CA SER A 36 -34.52 7.91 -34.53
C SER A 36 -33.99 6.50 -34.38
N THR A 37 -33.30 5.97 -35.39
CA THR A 37 -32.74 4.61 -35.36
C THR A 37 -31.63 4.49 -34.32
N ILE A 38 -30.73 5.47 -34.25
CA ILE A 38 -29.66 5.50 -33.24
C ILE A 38 -30.26 5.68 -31.83
N LEU A 39 -31.30 6.48 -31.67
CA LEU A 39 -31.98 6.67 -30.39
C LEU A 39 -32.64 5.35 -29.92
N THR A 40 -33.31 4.65 -30.81
CA THR A 40 -33.88 3.32 -30.55
C THR A 40 -32.78 2.32 -30.19
N ALA A 41 -31.66 2.32 -30.91
CA ALA A 41 -30.52 1.45 -30.60
C ALA A 41 -29.97 1.72 -29.20
N HIS A 42 -29.78 2.99 -28.80
CA HIS A 42 -29.39 3.32 -27.43
C HIS A 42 -30.42 2.85 -26.40
N THR A 43 -31.71 3.01 -26.69
CA THR A 43 -32.79 2.58 -25.80
C THR A 43 -32.74 1.07 -25.55
N ILE A 44 -32.57 0.27 -26.61
CA ILE A 44 -32.42 -1.20 -26.49
C ILE A 44 -31.17 -1.55 -25.69
N VAL A 45 -30.04 -0.92 -26.03
CA VAL A 45 -28.75 -1.16 -25.37
C VAL A 45 -28.82 -0.87 -23.87
N PHE A 46 -29.43 0.25 -23.47
CA PHE A 46 -29.61 0.57 -22.05
C PHE A 46 -30.64 -0.32 -21.36
N ALA A 47 -31.76 -0.64 -22.01
CA ALA A 47 -32.79 -1.52 -21.42
C ALA A 47 -32.27 -2.93 -21.12
N VAL A 48 -31.34 -3.45 -21.92
CA VAL A 48 -30.78 -4.80 -21.75
C VAL A 48 -29.57 -4.82 -20.81
N SER A 49 -28.86 -3.70 -20.67
CA SER A 49 -27.51 -3.71 -20.09
C SER A 49 -27.33 -2.81 -18.86
N ALA A 50 -28.23 -1.86 -18.62
CA ALA A 50 -28.16 -0.99 -17.45
C ALA A 50 -28.99 -1.58 -16.31
N ASP A 51 -28.33 -1.81 -15.18
CA ASP A 51 -29.02 -2.04 -13.91
C ASP A 51 -29.35 -0.68 -13.30
N ALA A 52 -30.64 -0.33 -13.29
CA ALA A 52 -31.11 0.95 -12.74
C ALA A 52 -30.85 1.08 -11.23
N GLU A 53 -30.63 -0.05 -10.54
CA GLU A 53 -30.30 -0.09 -9.11
C GLU A 53 -28.78 -0.07 -8.85
N SER A 54 -27.95 -0.08 -9.90
CA SER A 54 -26.51 -0.03 -9.74
C SER A 54 -26.05 1.33 -9.20
N VAL A 55 -25.42 1.30 -8.02
CA VAL A 55 -24.92 2.51 -7.35
C VAL A 55 -23.70 3.08 -8.09
N TRP A 56 -22.85 2.22 -8.66
CA TRP A 56 -21.72 2.65 -9.48
C TRP A 56 -21.37 1.64 -10.59
N PRO A 57 -21.22 2.06 -11.86
CA PRO A 57 -21.38 3.45 -12.34
C PRO A 57 -22.86 3.86 -12.31
N SER A 58 -23.16 5.11 -11.96
CA SER A 58 -24.54 5.59 -12.05
C SER A 58 -24.99 5.66 -13.51
N PHE A 59 -26.29 5.58 -13.78
CA PHE A 59 -26.83 5.75 -15.14
C PHE A 59 -26.35 7.07 -15.78
N THR A 60 -26.32 8.14 -14.98
CA THR A 60 -25.84 9.47 -15.39
C THR A 60 -24.37 9.45 -15.79
N ASP A 61 -23.52 8.71 -15.07
CA ASP A 61 -22.10 8.57 -15.43
C ASP A 61 -21.92 7.89 -16.78
N VAL A 62 -22.70 6.84 -17.04
CA VAL A 62 -22.68 6.13 -18.33
C VAL A 62 -23.12 7.06 -19.46
N VAL A 63 -24.24 7.75 -19.29
CA VAL A 63 -24.80 8.68 -20.28
C VAL A 63 -23.83 9.82 -20.62
N ILE A 64 -23.22 10.46 -19.61
CA ILE A 64 -22.25 11.55 -19.81
C ILE A 64 -20.98 11.02 -20.49
N ALA A 65 -20.48 9.87 -20.07
CA ALA A 65 -19.20 9.36 -20.58
C ALA A 65 -19.28 8.81 -22.01
N ILE A 66 -20.48 8.46 -22.51
CA ILE A 66 -20.70 8.17 -23.93
C ILE A 66 -21.07 9.40 -24.77
N ALA A 67 -21.09 10.60 -24.18
CA ALA A 67 -21.48 11.88 -24.82
C ALA A 67 -22.91 11.91 -25.38
N LEU A 68 -23.84 11.17 -24.75
CA LEU A 68 -25.23 11.11 -25.18
C LEU A 68 -25.96 12.48 -25.08
N PRO A 69 -25.77 13.30 -24.02
CA PRO A 69 -26.40 14.63 -23.93
C PRO A 69 -25.96 15.55 -25.07
N GLU A 70 -24.67 15.58 -25.39
CA GLU A 70 -24.12 16.39 -26.48
C GLU A 70 -24.70 15.94 -27.83
N TRP A 71 -24.82 14.63 -28.04
CA TRP A 71 -25.45 14.08 -29.24
C TRP A 71 -26.93 14.44 -29.35
N LEU A 72 -27.70 14.35 -28.25
CA LEU A 72 -29.11 14.72 -28.23
C LEU A 72 -29.31 16.21 -28.52
N VAL A 73 -28.46 17.08 -27.97
CA VAL A 73 -28.52 18.54 -28.24
C VAL A 73 -28.24 18.82 -29.71
N VAL A 74 -27.17 18.23 -30.27
CA VAL A 74 -26.81 18.41 -31.69
C VAL A 74 -27.88 17.81 -32.61
N GLY A 75 -28.49 16.68 -32.23
CA GLY A 75 -29.61 16.08 -32.94
C GLY A 75 -30.83 16.95 -32.93
N LEU A 76 -31.31 17.41 -31.77
CA LEU A 76 -32.44 18.34 -31.69
C LEU A 76 -32.19 19.64 -32.46
N ALA A 77 -30.97 20.18 -32.40
CA ALA A 77 -30.58 21.36 -33.16
C ALA A 77 -30.61 21.10 -34.68
N SER A 78 -30.18 19.92 -35.15
CA SER A 78 -30.25 19.56 -36.57
C SER A 78 -31.70 19.57 -37.06
N ILE A 79 -32.63 19.07 -36.24
CA ILE A 79 -34.08 19.06 -36.52
C ILE A 79 -34.67 20.46 -36.60
N LEU A 80 -34.44 21.25 -35.56
CA LEU A 80 -35.07 22.56 -35.43
C LEU A 80 -34.54 23.54 -36.46
N VAL A 81 -33.23 23.54 -36.73
CA VAL A 81 -32.60 24.45 -37.70
C VAL A 81 -32.99 24.07 -39.13
N ALA A 82 -32.99 22.79 -39.48
CA ALA A 82 -33.43 22.34 -40.81
C ALA A 82 -34.92 22.66 -41.05
N SER A 83 -35.78 22.42 -40.05
CA SER A 83 -37.22 22.71 -40.14
C SER A 83 -37.49 24.22 -40.24
N ALA A 84 -36.76 25.04 -39.49
CA ALA A 84 -36.89 26.50 -39.55
C ALA A 84 -36.44 27.06 -40.91
N GLY A 85 -35.36 26.52 -41.47
CA GLY A 85 -34.88 26.88 -42.81
C GLY A 85 -35.89 26.52 -43.91
N ASP A 86 -36.53 25.36 -43.80
CA ASP A 86 -37.55 24.91 -44.75
C ASP A 86 -38.82 25.79 -44.69
N ILE A 87 -39.31 26.09 -43.48
CA ILE A 87 -40.47 26.98 -43.27
C ILE A 87 -40.18 28.42 -43.72
N GLY A 88 -38.97 28.93 -43.44
CA GLY A 88 -38.56 30.28 -43.78
C GLY A 88 -38.08 30.47 -45.23
N GLY A 89 -37.75 29.37 -45.92
CA GLY A 89 -37.23 29.37 -47.29
C GLY A 89 -35.80 29.91 -47.43
N ASP A 90 -35.04 30.00 -46.34
CA ASP A 90 -33.67 30.55 -46.30
C ASP A 90 -32.62 29.44 -46.59
N PRO A 91 -31.89 29.51 -47.73
CA PRO A 91 -30.91 28.51 -48.11
C PRO A 91 -29.75 28.36 -47.12
N ASP A 92 -29.31 29.45 -46.47
CA ASP A 92 -28.17 29.41 -45.55
C ASP A 92 -28.53 28.66 -44.27
N VAL A 93 -29.77 28.83 -43.80
CA VAL A 93 -30.30 28.12 -42.63
C VAL A 93 -30.52 26.63 -42.94
N ILE A 94 -30.97 26.30 -44.16
CA ILE A 94 -31.10 24.91 -44.62
C ILE A 94 -29.72 24.23 -44.63
N ASN A 95 -28.70 24.89 -45.18
CA ASN A 95 -27.34 24.37 -45.24
C ASN A 95 -26.73 24.14 -43.85
N ALA A 96 -26.97 25.06 -42.90
CA ALA A 96 -26.58 24.89 -41.52
C ALA A 96 -27.28 23.68 -40.85
N GLY A 97 -28.56 23.46 -41.15
CA GLY A 97 -29.31 22.28 -40.70
C GLY A 97 -28.72 20.97 -41.24
N LEU A 98 -28.41 20.91 -42.53
CA LEU A 98 -27.79 19.73 -43.18
C LEU A 98 -26.38 19.43 -42.65
N ALA A 99 -25.61 20.46 -42.34
CA ALA A 99 -24.32 20.32 -41.66
C ALA A 99 -24.49 19.65 -40.29
N LEU A 100 -25.47 20.11 -39.49
CA LEU A 100 -25.79 19.52 -38.19
C LEU A 100 -26.29 18.08 -38.30
N VAL A 101 -27.04 17.71 -39.35
CA VAL A 101 -27.45 16.32 -39.61
C VAL A 101 -26.23 15.41 -39.80
N SER A 102 -25.23 15.88 -40.56
CA SER A 102 -24.00 15.13 -40.79
C SER A 102 -23.20 14.95 -39.50
N ILE A 103 -23.05 16.03 -38.72
CA ILE A 103 -22.36 16.01 -37.42
C ILE A 103 -23.09 15.07 -36.44
N GLN A 104 -24.41 15.18 -36.34
CA GLN A 104 -25.25 14.31 -35.50
C GLN A 104 -25.11 12.84 -35.89
N SER A 105 -25.11 12.51 -37.18
CA SER A 105 -25.01 11.12 -37.64
C SER A 105 -23.68 10.50 -37.23
N VAL A 106 -22.59 11.23 -37.45
CA VAL A 106 -21.24 10.86 -37.01
C VAL A 106 -21.17 10.70 -35.49
N LEU A 107 -21.67 11.71 -34.76
CA LEU A 107 -21.63 11.72 -33.31
C LEU A 107 -22.49 10.60 -32.72
N GLY A 108 -23.64 10.29 -33.32
CA GLY A 108 -24.53 9.22 -32.89
C GLY A 108 -23.95 7.83 -33.12
N ILE A 109 -23.25 7.61 -34.23
CA ILE A 109 -22.49 6.37 -34.45
C ILE A 109 -21.36 6.28 -33.41
N TYR A 110 -20.68 7.39 -33.12
CA TYR A 110 -19.65 7.44 -32.09
C TYR A 110 -20.19 7.13 -30.69
N THR A 111 -21.33 7.71 -30.29
CA THR A 111 -21.96 7.42 -28.98
C THR A 111 -22.44 5.98 -28.90
N LEU A 112 -22.94 5.40 -30.01
CA LEU A 112 -23.34 4.00 -30.07
C LEU A 112 -22.14 3.05 -29.97
N LEU A 113 -21.02 3.34 -30.63
CA LEU A 113 -19.79 2.57 -30.48
C LEU A 113 -19.25 2.68 -29.04
N LYS A 114 -19.36 3.86 -28.43
CA LYS A 114 -18.98 4.09 -27.03
C LYS A 114 -19.89 3.34 -26.05
N SER A 115 -21.19 3.26 -26.29
CA SER A 115 -22.11 2.49 -25.44
C SER A 115 -21.83 0.99 -25.55
N LEU A 116 -21.63 0.47 -26.76
CA LEU A 116 -21.22 -0.93 -26.96
C LEU A 116 -19.88 -1.24 -26.29
N GLN A 117 -18.91 -0.31 -26.35
CA GLN A 117 -17.65 -0.45 -25.63
C GLN A 117 -17.84 -0.40 -24.11
N ALA A 118 -18.65 0.51 -23.58
CA ALA A 118 -18.90 0.62 -22.14
C ALA A 118 -19.60 -0.61 -21.55
N LEU A 119 -20.23 -1.43 -22.40
CA LEU A 119 -21.02 -2.60 -21.99
C LEU A 119 -20.34 -3.95 -22.28
N GLY A 120 -19.40 -4.02 -23.24
CA GLY A 120 -18.60 -5.22 -23.51
C GLY A 120 -17.44 -5.40 -22.52
N GLY A 121 -16.97 -6.63 -22.26
CA GLY A 121 -16.03 -6.94 -21.17
C GLY A 121 -14.79 -6.03 -21.04
N GLU A 122 -13.90 -6.03 -22.04
CA GLU A 122 -12.66 -5.23 -21.99
C GLU A 122 -12.91 -3.72 -22.12
N GLY A 123 -13.92 -3.32 -22.90
CA GLY A 123 -14.30 -1.91 -23.05
C GLY A 123 -14.92 -1.34 -21.77
N ARG A 124 -15.76 -2.13 -21.08
CA ARG A 124 -16.37 -1.82 -19.79
C ARG A 124 -15.31 -1.64 -18.73
N ARG A 125 -14.30 -2.53 -18.69
CA ARG A 125 -13.17 -2.39 -17.76
C ARG A 125 -12.42 -1.06 -17.96
N ARG A 126 -12.10 -0.70 -19.21
CA ARG A 126 -11.45 0.59 -19.52
C ARG A 126 -12.35 1.77 -19.19
N PHE A 127 -13.64 1.66 -19.46
CA PHE A 127 -14.63 2.68 -19.12
C PHE A 127 -14.65 2.94 -17.61
N LEU A 128 -14.78 1.89 -16.79
CA LEU A 128 -14.84 2.00 -15.33
C LEU A 128 -13.53 2.50 -14.74
N ALA A 129 -12.38 2.03 -15.26
CA ALA A 129 -11.07 2.54 -14.87
C ALA A 129 -10.89 4.04 -15.20
N ASN A 130 -11.43 4.50 -16.34
CA ASN A 130 -11.42 5.92 -16.70
C ASN A 130 -12.33 6.75 -15.80
N LEU A 131 -13.49 6.22 -15.43
CA LEU A 131 -14.42 6.87 -14.50
C LEU A 131 -13.77 7.02 -13.11
N ALA A 132 -13.25 5.94 -12.55
CA ALA A 132 -12.56 5.98 -11.26
C ALA A 132 -11.34 6.92 -11.28
N THR A 133 -10.57 6.93 -12.37
CA THR A 133 -9.45 7.86 -12.54
C THR A 133 -9.91 9.31 -12.67
N ARG A 134 -11.06 9.57 -13.30
CA ARG A 134 -11.66 10.91 -13.36
C ARG A 134 -12.07 11.40 -11.97
N ASP A 135 -12.59 10.52 -11.13
CA ASP A 135 -12.98 10.85 -9.75
C ASP A 135 -11.75 11.10 -8.88
N LEU A 136 -10.70 10.29 -9.01
CA LEU A 136 -9.40 10.57 -8.38
C LEU A 136 -8.82 11.92 -8.83
N ARG A 137 -8.93 12.28 -10.12
CA ARG A 137 -8.52 13.60 -10.63
C ARG A 137 -9.35 14.74 -10.05
N ARG A 138 -10.66 14.54 -9.86
CA ARG A 138 -11.52 15.53 -9.19
C ARG A 138 -11.12 15.70 -7.73
N ALA A 139 -10.85 14.60 -7.02
CA ALA A 139 -10.37 14.62 -5.65
C ALA A 139 -9.02 15.33 -5.52
N ALA A 140 -8.07 14.99 -6.39
CA ALA A 140 -6.74 15.61 -6.46
C ALA A 140 -6.77 17.13 -6.70
N ARG A 141 -7.79 17.65 -7.42
CA ARG A 141 -7.98 19.09 -7.60
C ARG A 141 -8.45 19.80 -6.33
N ARG A 142 -9.17 19.10 -5.45
CA ARG A 142 -9.70 19.67 -4.20
C ARG A 142 -8.67 19.68 -3.07
N GLY A 143 -7.67 18.80 -3.11
CA GLY A 143 -6.58 18.82 -2.14
C GLY A 143 -5.76 17.53 -2.12
N ASN A 144 -4.87 17.45 -1.14
CA ASN A 144 -4.15 16.22 -0.81
C ASN A 144 -5.09 15.26 -0.04
N PRO A 145 -4.87 13.94 -0.15
CA PRO A 145 -5.62 12.97 0.64
C PRO A 145 -5.25 13.12 2.12
N VAL A 146 -6.02 13.93 2.86
CA VAL A 146 -5.87 14.04 4.32
C VAL A 146 -6.77 13.00 5.00
N ARG A 147 -7.95 12.72 4.43
CA ARG A 147 -8.94 11.75 4.92
C ARG A 147 -9.85 11.26 3.77
N LEU A 148 -9.94 9.96 3.46
CA LEU A 148 -11.03 9.41 2.61
C LEU A 148 -12.40 9.51 3.33
N LYS A 149 -12.46 9.95 4.60
CA LYS A 149 -13.71 10.39 5.26
C LYS A 149 -14.43 11.52 4.53
N ASP A 150 -13.78 12.29 3.65
CA ASP A 150 -14.49 13.12 2.66
C ASP A 150 -15.03 12.24 1.52
N LYS A 151 -15.83 11.24 1.92
CA LYS A 151 -16.31 10.13 1.10
C LYS A 151 -16.93 10.60 -0.20
N HIS A 152 -17.59 11.77 -0.19
CA HIS A 152 -18.32 12.38 -1.31
C HIS A 152 -17.60 12.45 -2.66
N LEU A 153 -16.28 12.34 -2.70
CA LEU A 153 -15.50 12.41 -3.94
C LEU A 153 -15.33 11.08 -4.67
N ILE A 154 -15.31 9.98 -3.93
CA ILE A 154 -15.12 8.61 -4.44
C ILE A 154 -16.23 7.70 -3.85
N GLU A 155 -17.30 8.32 -3.32
CA GLU A 155 -18.35 7.65 -2.54
C GLU A 155 -19.03 6.59 -3.37
N ASP A 156 -19.35 6.90 -4.61
CA ASP A 156 -20.04 5.98 -5.51
C ASP A 156 -19.18 4.74 -5.79
N TYR A 157 -17.89 4.93 -6.08
CA TYR A 157 -16.95 3.82 -6.27
C TYR A 157 -16.83 2.97 -5.00
N LEU A 158 -16.65 3.60 -3.84
CA LEU A 158 -16.54 2.91 -2.55
C LEU A 158 -17.85 2.19 -2.19
N SER A 159 -19.02 2.79 -2.43
CA SER A 159 -20.32 2.16 -2.24
C SER A 159 -20.50 0.94 -3.14
N GLY A 160 -19.94 0.98 -4.36
CA GLY A 160 -19.88 -0.19 -5.24
C GLY A 160 -19.00 -1.31 -4.68
N VAL A 161 -17.90 -0.97 -4.02
CA VAL A 161 -17.05 -1.94 -3.30
C VAL A 161 -17.78 -2.52 -2.09
N GLU A 162 -18.39 -1.68 -1.25
CA GLU A 162 -19.16 -2.12 -0.08
C GLU A 162 -20.33 -3.02 -0.49
N THR A 163 -21.07 -2.66 -1.55
CA THR A 163 -22.15 -3.52 -2.10
C THR A 163 -21.61 -4.88 -2.54
N ALA A 164 -20.41 -4.93 -3.14
CA ALA A 164 -19.79 -6.19 -3.55
C ALA A 164 -19.30 -7.01 -2.35
N ILE A 165 -18.85 -6.35 -1.27
CA ILE A 165 -18.52 -7.01 0.01
C ILE A 165 -19.80 -7.61 0.61
N ASP A 166 -20.86 -6.82 0.76
CA ASP A 166 -22.13 -7.22 1.36
C ASP A 166 -22.79 -8.38 0.61
N ARG A 167 -22.65 -8.42 -0.72
CA ARG A 167 -23.17 -9.49 -1.57
C ARG A 167 -22.22 -10.70 -1.70
N GLY A 168 -20.99 -10.61 -1.19
CA GLY A 168 -19.96 -11.64 -1.38
C GLY A 168 -19.53 -11.83 -2.84
N ASP A 169 -19.64 -10.79 -3.68
CA ASP A 169 -19.35 -10.85 -5.11
C ASP A 169 -17.84 -10.69 -5.39
N VAL A 170 -17.14 -11.82 -5.35
CA VAL A 170 -15.70 -11.93 -5.61
C VAL A 170 -15.32 -11.42 -7.01
N ALA A 171 -16.17 -11.63 -8.01
CA ALA A 171 -15.89 -11.22 -9.38
C ALA A 171 -15.91 -9.68 -9.50
N SER A 172 -16.94 -9.05 -8.92
CA SER A 172 -17.01 -7.59 -8.84
C SER A 172 -15.83 -7.01 -8.07
N LEU A 173 -15.42 -7.58 -6.93
CA LEU A 173 -14.26 -7.10 -6.17
C LEU A 173 -12.95 -7.19 -6.95
N SER A 174 -12.72 -8.31 -7.65
CA SER A 174 -11.57 -8.47 -8.55
C SER A 174 -11.59 -7.41 -9.65
N GLN A 175 -12.76 -7.15 -10.24
CA GLN A 175 -12.92 -6.14 -11.27
C GLN A 175 -12.62 -4.73 -10.72
N ARG A 176 -13.12 -4.38 -9.53
CA ARG A 176 -12.85 -3.09 -8.88
C ARG A 176 -11.38 -2.88 -8.57
N ALA A 177 -10.68 -3.91 -8.09
CA ALA A 177 -9.24 -3.87 -7.88
C ALA A 177 -8.48 -3.62 -9.20
N ALA A 178 -8.85 -4.35 -10.25
CA ALA A 178 -8.30 -4.19 -11.60
C ALA A 178 -8.52 -2.80 -12.19
N GLU A 179 -9.66 -2.17 -11.93
CA GLU A 179 -10.03 -0.84 -12.46
C GLU A 179 -9.15 0.27 -11.89
N ILE A 180 -8.89 0.25 -10.58
CA ILE A 180 -7.98 1.21 -9.93
C ILE A 180 -6.53 0.94 -10.31
N GLY A 181 -6.18 -0.32 -10.58
CA GLY A 181 -4.85 -0.72 -11.04
C GLY A 181 -4.51 -0.32 -12.48
N LEU A 182 -5.50 -0.17 -13.38
CA LEU A 182 -5.24 -0.13 -14.83
C LEU A 182 -4.40 1.07 -15.30
N TYR A 183 -4.57 2.23 -14.69
CA TYR A 183 -3.94 3.49 -15.12
C TYR A 183 -2.85 4.00 -14.18
N CYS A 184 -2.36 3.18 -13.25
CA CYS A 184 -1.33 3.58 -12.27
C CYS A 184 -0.11 4.22 -12.93
N ARG A 185 0.33 3.69 -14.09
CA ARG A 185 1.50 4.18 -14.84
C ARG A 185 1.23 5.38 -15.74
N ALA A 186 -0.04 5.66 -16.04
CA ALA A 186 -0.45 6.71 -16.97
C ALA A 186 -0.77 8.04 -16.28
N ASP A 187 -0.77 8.08 -14.95
CA ASP A 187 -1.04 9.30 -14.20
C ASP A 187 0.02 10.39 -14.50
N SER A 188 -0.42 11.61 -14.81
CA SER A 188 0.47 12.73 -15.13
C SER A 188 0.63 13.74 -14.00
N ASP A 189 -0.19 13.61 -12.95
CA ASP A 189 -0.20 14.50 -11.79
C ASP A 189 0.12 13.70 -10.52
N PRO A 190 1.18 14.06 -9.75
CA PRO A 190 1.56 13.35 -8.54
C PRO A 190 0.44 13.34 -7.48
N ARG A 191 -0.46 14.33 -7.48
CA ARG A 191 -1.62 14.34 -6.55
C ARG A 191 -2.57 13.18 -6.83
N VAL A 192 -2.76 12.82 -8.10
CA VAL A 192 -3.60 11.68 -8.50
C VAL A 192 -2.97 10.37 -8.03
N ALA A 193 -1.65 10.22 -8.21
CA ALA A 193 -0.92 9.06 -7.72
C ALA A 193 -1.03 8.89 -6.19
N ARG A 194 -0.94 10.00 -5.43
CA ARG A 194 -1.17 10.00 -3.96
C ARG A 194 -2.58 9.52 -3.59
N TRP A 195 -3.61 10.08 -4.22
CA TRP A 195 -5.00 9.66 -3.99
C TRP A 195 -5.21 8.18 -4.34
N ARG A 196 -4.59 7.72 -5.43
CA ARG A 196 -4.65 6.31 -5.84
C ARG A 196 -3.98 5.40 -4.81
N LEU A 197 -2.80 5.77 -4.29
CA LEU A 197 -2.11 5.02 -3.24
C LEU A 197 -2.93 4.96 -1.94
N ALA A 198 -3.59 6.05 -1.56
CA ALA A 198 -4.46 6.08 -0.39
C ALA A 198 -5.63 5.11 -0.56
N LEU A 199 -6.30 5.18 -1.72
CA LEU A 199 -7.41 4.30 -2.04
C LEU A 199 -6.98 2.83 -2.11
N LEU A 200 -5.86 2.51 -2.77
CA LEU A 200 -5.34 1.14 -2.85
C LEU A 200 -5.02 0.57 -1.47
N THR A 201 -4.35 1.35 -0.61
CA THR A 201 -4.04 0.97 0.77
C THR A 201 -5.32 0.72 1.57
N TYR A 202 -6.31 1.62 1.47
CA TYR A 202 -7.61 1.46 2.09
C TYR A 202 -8.32 0.19 1.61
N LEU A 203 -8.31 -0.11 0.31
CA LEU A 203 -8.97 -1.29 -0.24
C LEU A 203 -8.28 -2.59 0.22
N VAL A 204 -6.95 -2.62 0.32
CA VAL A 204 -6.21 -3.77 0.90
C VAL A 204 -6.68 -4.01 2.33
N GLU A 205 -6.75 -2.97 3.14
CA GLU A 205 -7.22 -3.06 4.52
C GLU A 205 -8.69 -3.50 4.59
N ARG A 206 -9.58 -2.82 3.87
CA ARG A 206 -11.04 -3.03 3.94
C ARG A 206 -11.44 -4.42 3.48
N ILE A 207 -10.89 -4.90 2.35
CA ILE A 207 -11.16 -6.25 1.85
C ILE A 207 -10.53 -7.29 2.77
N GLY A 208 -9.31 -7.06 3.25
CA GLY A 208 -8.67 -7.95 4.21
C GLY A 208 -9.48 -8.10 5.49
N ARG A 209 -9.96 -6.99 6.07
CA ARG A 209 -10.87 -6.96 7.22
C ARG A 209 -12.16 -7.72 6.94
N ALA A 210 -12.77 -7.50 5.78
CA ALA A 210 -14.02 -8.15 5.42
C ALA A 210 -13.89 -9.69 5.36
N VAL A 211 -12.75 -10.18 4.85
CA VAL A 211 -12.46 -11.62 4.79
C VAL A 211 -12.22 -12.23 6.17
N LEU A 212 -11.66 -11.45 7.10
CA LEU A 212 -11.38 -11.91 8.46
C LEU A 212 -12.60 -11.82 9.38
N TYR A 213 -13.46 -10.79 9.22
CA TYR A 213 -14.47 -10.45 10.23
C TYR A 213 -15.89 -10.24 9.69
N ASP A 214 -16.08 -9.98 8.39
CA ASP A 214 -17.40 -9.64 7.81
C ASP A 214 -17.97 -10.75 6.90
N ASN A 215 -17.56 -12.01 7.12
CA ASN A 215 -18.03 -13.19 6.36
C ASN A 215 -17.78 -13.16 4.85
N LEU A 216 -16.89 -12.30 4.35
CA LEU A 216 -16.48 -12.34 2.96
C LEU A 216 -15.62 -13.59 2.69
N THR A 217 -15.83 -14.24 1.56
CA THR A 217 -15.12 -15.49 1.24
C THR A 217 -13.62 -15.25 1.07
N GLY A 218 -12.81 -16.25 1.47
CA GLY A 218 -11.34 -16.18 1.30
C GLY A 218 -10.88 -16.03 -0.15
N ASP A 219 -11.71 -16.40 -1.13
CA ASP A 219 -11.42 -16.18 -2.54
C ASP A 219 -11.31 -14.69 -2.89
N ALA A 220 -12.03 -13.81 -2.21
CA ALA A 220 -11.92 -12.36 -2.39
C ALA A 220 -10.48 -11.89 -2.11
N ALA A 221 -9.86 -12.38 -1.04
CA ALA A 221 -8.47 -12.05 -0.71
C ALA A 221 -7.51 -12.53 -1.82
N ARG A 222 -7.69 -13.77 -2.27
CA ARG A 222 -6.86 -14.42 -3.29
C ARG A 222 -6.87 -13.67 -4.64
N VAL A 223 -8.01 -13.10 -5.03
CA VAL A 223 -8.13 -12.41 -6.34
C VAL A 223 -7.86 -10.91 -6.26
N ALA A 224 -8.29 -10.23 -5.18
CA ALA A 224 -8.24 -8.78 -5.11
C ALA A 224 -6.92 -8.27 -4.52
N LEU A 225 -6.41 -8.88 -3.44
CA LEU A 225 -5.21 -8.36 -2.76
C LEU A 225 -3.97 -8.33 -3.66
N PRO A 226 -3.66 -9.37 -4.46
CA PRO A 226 -2.50 -9.30 -5.35
C PRO A 226 -2.60 -8.14 -6.35
N GLN A 227 -3.79 -7.87 -6.89
CA GLN A 227 -4.00 -6.78 -7.84
C GLN A 227 -3.85 -5.40 -7.19
N LEU A 228 -4.36 -5.25 -5.96
CA LEU A 228 -4.24 -4.00 -5.20
C LEU A 228 -2.80 -3.72 -4.78
N ILE A 229 -2.07 -4.77 -4.37
CA ILE A 229 -0.65 -4.68 -4.04
C ILE A 229 0.14 -4.30 -5.30
N ASP A 230 -0.11 -4.96 -6.43
CA ASP A 230 0.54 -4.63 -7.70
C ASP A 230 0.24 -3.18 -8.15
N GLY A 231 -1.01 -2.74 -8.00
CA GLY A 231 -1.39 -1.35 -8.24
C GLY A 231 -0.65 -0.37 -7.34
N THR A 232 -0.38 -0.75 -6.08
CA THR A 232 0.39 0.06 -5.12
C THR A 232 1.84 0.17 -5.58
N LEU A 233 2.47 -0.91 -6.01
CA LEU A 233 3.83 -0.91 -6.55
C LEU A 233 3.94 0.04 -7.75
N GLN A 234 3.03 -0.13 -8.72
CA GLN A 234 3.00 0.68 -9.93
C GLN A 234 2.77 2.17 -9.64
N SER A 235 1.83 2.48 -8.74
CA SER A 235 1.51 3.87 -8.35
C SER A 235 2.63 4.50 -7.54
N SER A 236 3.30 3.73 -6.67
CA SER A 236 4.43 4.22 -5.85
C SER A 236 5.61 4.57 -6.72
N TYR A 237 5.93 3.72 -7.70
CA TYR A 237 6.95 4.06 -8.68
C TYR A 237 6.55 5.27 -9.53
N ARG A 238 5.29 5.32 -9.98
CA ARG A 238 4.85 6.48 -10.79
C ARG A 238 4.95 7.78 -10.00
N LEU A 239 4.63 7.76 -8.72
CA LEU A 239 4.82 8.90 -7.83
C LEU A 239 6.30 9.30 -7.74
N ALA A 240 7.22 8.34 -7.63
CA ALA A 240 8.65 8.60 -7.66
C ALA A 240 9.06 9.27 -8.98
N GLU A 241 8.66 8.73 -10.14
CA GLU A 241 8.97 9.33 -11.45
C GLU A 241 8.49 10.77 -11.59
N LEU A 242 7.29 11.08 -11.06
CA LEU A 242 6.68 12.41 -11.16
C LEU A 242 7.29 13.43 -10.20
N THR A 243 7.97 12.98 -9.16
CA THR A 243 8.51 13.84 -8.09
C THR A 243 10.03 13.95 -8.10
N LEU A 244 10.73 12.98 -8.70
CA LEU A 244 12.17 13.04 -8.91
C LEU A 244 12.53 14.24 -9.82
N PRO A 245 13.53 15.08 -9.44
CA PRO A 245 13.91 16.21 -10.25
C PRO A 245 14.50 15.78 -11.59
N ALA A 246 13.96 16.32 -12.69
CA ALA A 246 14.59 16.28 -14.00
C ALA A 246 15.85 17.17 -13.98
N GLY A 247 16.97 16.63 -13.51
CA GLY A 247 18.28 17.28 -13.55
C GLY A 247 18.52 18.32 -12.45
N ALA A 248 19.63 18.15 -11.72
CA ALA A 248 20.38 19.13 -10.95
C ALA A 248 19.64 20.37 -10.39
N ALA A 249 19.12 20.27 -9.16
CA ALA A 249 18.87 21.44 -8.31
C ALA A 249 19.60 21.29 -6.96
N SER A 250 20.30 22.33 -6.56
CA SER A 250 21.33 22.37 -5.52
C SER A 250 20.84 22.47 -4.07
N ASP A 251 19.53 22.33 -3.82
CA ASP A 251 18.98 22.33 -2.46
C ASP A 251 18.65 20.92 -1.99
N LEU A 252 19.23 20.53 -0.86
CA LEU A 252 19.02 19.25 -0.20
C LEU A 252 17.60 19.13 0.41
N ASP A 253 16.93 20.26 0.69
CA ASP A 253 15.63 20.30 1.38
C ASP A 253 14.40 20.30 0.44
N SER A 254 14.60 20.49 -0.87
CA SER A 254 13.50 20.62 -1.85
C SER A 254 13.35 19.43 -2.81
N ARG A 255 14.16 18.38 -2.67
CA ARG A 255 14.00 17.14 -3.46
C ARG A 255 12.94 16.26 -2.79
N VAL A 256 11.75 16.21 -3.35
CA VAL A 256 10.74 15.20 -2.99
C VAL A 256 11.10 13.95 -3.77
N THR A 257 11.70 13.02 -3.04
CA THR A 257 12.44 11.85 -3.50
C THR A 257 11.66 10.60 -3.13
N GLU A 258 12.03 9.48 -3.74
CA GLU A 258 11.93 8.09 -3.28
C GLU A 258 11.36 7.79 -1.86
N VAL A 259 11.66 8.63 -0.86
CA VAL A 259 11.05 8.66 0.49
C VAL A 259 9.52 8.68 0.47
N GLU A 260 8.87 9.50 -0.35
CA GLU A 260 7.40 9.58 -0.38
C GLU A 260 6.77 8.25 -0.85
N SER A 261 7.36 7.64 -1.86
CA SER A 261 6.99 6.31 -2.33
C SER A 261 7.27 5.24 -1.27
N ALA A 262 8.40 5.34 -0.57
CA ALA A 262 8.75 4.43 0.52
C ALA A 262 7.80 4.52 1.72
N VAL A 263 7.32 5.72 2.08
CA VAL A 263 6.26 5.90 3.10
C VAL A 263 4.98 5.19 2.67
N SER A 264 4.57 5.35 1.41
CA SER A 264 3.35 4.72 0.87
C SER A 264 3.45 3.19 0.84
N LEU A 265 4.58 2.65 0.36
CA LEU A 265 4.87 1.22 0.38
C LEU A 265 4.95 0.68 1.82
N GLY A 266 5.58 1.44 2.71
CA GLY A 266 5.65 1.15 4.14
C GLY A 266 4.24 1.02 4.74
N GLN A 267 3.33 1.94 4.41
CA GLN A 267 1.96 1.86 4.90
C GLN A 267 1.24 0.59 4.45
N VAL A 268 1.42 0.16 3.19
CA VAL A 268 0.88 -1.13 2.74
C VAL A 268 1.54 -2.31 3.45
N CYS A 269 2.85 -2.27 3.70
CA CYS A 269 3.56 -3.27 4.52
C CYS A 269 2.97 -3.40 5.94
N ARG A 270 2.59 -2.27 6.56
CA ARG A 270 1.96 -2.25 7.88
C ARG A 270 0.57 -2.88 7.84
N VAL A 271 -0.27 -2.50 6.86
CA VAL A 271 -1.62 -3.06 6.70
C VAL A 271 -1.57 -4.57 6.48
N ILE A 272 -0.71 -5.05 5.58
CA ILE A 272 -0.60 -6.50 5.32
C ILE A 272 0.07 -7.25 6.48
N GLY A 273 0.96 -6.61 7.24
CA GLY A 273 1.52 -7.15 8.48
C GLY A 273 0.45 -7.32 9.56
N TRP A 274 -0.41 -6.31 9.74
CA TRP A 274 -1.56 -6.38 10.64
C TRP A 274 -2.55 -7.47 10.22
N LEU A 275 -2.89 -7.55 8.92
CA LEU A 275 -3.75 -8.62 8.38
C LEU A 275 -3.15 -10.01 8.62
N GLN A 276 -1.84 -10.16 8.46
CA GLN A 276 -1.13 -11.41 8.74
C GLN A 276 -1.27 -11.78 10.24
N GLN A 277 -1.03 -10.83 11.14
CA GLN A 277 -1.14 -11.06 12.58
C GLN A 277 -2.57 -11.41 13.00
N ALA A 278 -3.56 -10.66 12.51
CA ALA A 278 -4.98 -10.94 12.75
C ALA A 278 -5.40 -12.31 12.23
N ALA A 279 -4.93 -12.71 11.05
CA ALA A 279 -5.18 -14.04 10.50
C ALA A 279 -4.53 -15.15 11.33
N HIS A 280 -3.31 -14.94 11.85
CA HIS A 280 -2.68 -15.88 12.76
C HIS A 280 -3.47 -16.05 14.06
N GLU A 281 -3.95 -14.96 14.66
CA GLU A 281 -4.78 -14.99 15.87
C GLU A 281 -6.11 -15.72 15.63
N LEU A 282 -6.77 -15.50 14.49
CA LEU A 282 -7.97 -16.25 14.13
C LEU A 282 -7.68 -17.74 13.95
N LEU A 283 -6.58 -18.10 13.28
CA LEU A 283 -6.23 -19.52 13.11
C LEU A 283 -5.88 -20.21 14.44
N GLN A 284 -5.39 -19.46 15.43
CA GLN A 284 -5.20 -19.97 16.79
C GLN A 284 -6.51 -20.38 17.45
N GLN A 285 -7.58 -19.64 17.19
CA GLN A 285 -8.92 -19.90 17.73
C GLN A 285 -9.68 -20.92 16.88
N GLU A 286 -9.55 -20.83 15.56
CA GLU A 286 -10.25 -21.66 14.57
C GLU A 286 -9.27 -22.13 13.46
N PRO A 287 -8.58 -23.27 13.65
CA PRO A 287 -7.59 -23.76 12.68
C PRO A 287 -8.13 -24.04 11.27
N GLY A 288 -9.46 -24.21 11.13
CA GLY A 288 -10.16 -24.46 9.87
C GLY A 288 -10.52 -23.20 9.08
N HIS A 289 -10.25 -22.00 9.61
CA HIS A 289 -10.74 -20.75 9.02
C HIS A 289 -10.14 -20.48 7.63
N VAL A 290 -10.95 -20.67 6.57
CA VAL A 290 -10.50 -20.57 5.17
C VAL A 290 -10.07 -19.13 4.81
N GLY A 291 -10.80 -18.11 5.29
CA GLY A 291 -10.47 -16.70 5.05
C GLY A 291 -9.07 -16.33 5.55
N ALA A 292 -8.79 -16.58 6.83
CA ALA A 292 -7.48 -16.37 7.44
C ALA A 292 -6.33 -17.09 6.69
N ARG A 293 -6.52 -18.35 6.26
CA ARG A 293 -5.53 -19.06 5.43
C ARG A 293 -5.24 -18.32 4.12
N GLN A 294 -6.28 -17.89 3.41
CA GLN A 294 -6.12 -17.16 2.14
C GLN A 294 -5.50 -15.78 2.33
N ILE A 295 -5.79 -15.11 3.44
CA ILE A 295 -5.12 -13.86 3.82
C ILE A 295 -3.63 -14.10 3.99
N ILE A 296 -3.21 -15.09 4.77
CA ILE A 296 -1.78 -15.40 4.99
C ILE A 296 -1.06 -15.66 3.67
N ALA A 297 -1.62 -16.52 2.81
CA ALA A 297 -1.02 -16.79 1.51
C ALA A 297 -0.87 -15.51 0.66
N SER A 298 -1.94 -14.70 0.59
CA SER A 298 -1.96 -13.48 -0.22
C SER A 298 -0.98 -12.41 0.30
N VAL A 299 -0.93 -12.18 1.62
CA VAL A 299 -0.05 -11.16 2.23
C VAL A 299 1.41 -11.60 2.22
N GLN A 300 1.72 -12.88 2.37
CA GLN A 300 3.10 -13.37 2.25
C GLN A 300 3.66 -13.19 0.85
N THR A 301 2.88 -13.56 -0.18
CA THR A 301 3.25 -13.31 -1.59
C THR A 301 3.37 -11.81 -1.84
N GLY A 302 2.44 -11.01 -1.30
CA GLY A 302 2.48 -9.55 -1.35
C GLY A 302 3.75 -8.94 -0.76
N ARG A 303 4.11 -9.31 0.46
CA ARG A 303 5.33 -8.85 1.15
C ARG A 303 6.57 -9.26 0.40
N LYS A 304 6.66 -10.51 -0.08
CA LYS A 304 7.76 -10.96 -0.94
C LYS A 304 7.91 -10.06 -2.17
N ARG A 305 6.80 -9.75 -2.83
CA ARG A 305 6.80 -8.91 -4.04
C ARG A 305 7.20 -7.47 -3.75
N ILE A 306 6.74 -6.90 -2.62
CA ILE A 306 7.18 -5.56 -2.19
C ILE A 306 8.69 -5.56 -1.91
N VAL A 307 9.20 -6.54 -1.17
CA VAL A 307 10.64 -6.68 -0.88
C VAL A 307 11.45 -6.76 -2.18
N GLN A 308 11.04 -7.61 -3.13
CA GLN A 308 11.69 -7.73 -4.43
C GLN A 308 11.65 -6.44 -5.25
N PHE A 309 10.56 -5.69 -5.14
CA PHE A 309 10.38 -4.43 -5.84
C PHE A 309 11.29 -3.31 -5.30
N VAL A 310 11.50 -3.27 -3.98
CA VAL A 310 12.39 -2.27 -3.35
C VAL A 310 13.86 -2.69 -3.33
N ASP A 311 14.17 -3.96 -3.52
CA ASP A 311 15.54 -4.50 -3.56
C ASP A 311 16.27 -4.07 -4.84
N PRO A 312 17.39 -3.33 -4.80
CA PRO A 312 18.15 -2.98 -6.00
C PRO A 312 18.53 -4.18 -6.88
N ASP A 313 18.85 -5.33 -6.28
CA ASP A 313 19.33 -6.52 -6.98
C ASP A 313 18.72 -7.80 -6.34
N PRO A 314 17.43 -8.12 -6.61
CA PRO A 314 16.73 -9.19 -5.92
C PRO A 314 17.31 -10.59 -6.21
N PRO A 315 17.60 -11.40 -5.18
CA PRO A 315 18.27 -12.69 -5.36
C PRO A 315 17.41 -13.70 -6.13
N GLY A 316 17.97 -14.32 -7.16
CA GLY A 316 17.30 -15.34 -7.97
C GLY A 316 16.25 -14.79 -8.94
N PHE A 317 16.16 -13.46 -9.09
CA PHE A 317 15.27 -12.80 -10.03
C PHE A 317 16.08 -11.90 -10.96
N PHE A 318 16.11 -12.25 -12.25
CA PHE A 318 16.48 -11.27 -13.26
C PHE A 318 15.31 -10.31 -13.39
N ARG A 319 15.53 -9.03 -13.10
CA ARG A 319 14.50 -8.00 -13.31
C ARG A 319 14.04 -8.07 -14.76
N GLU A 320 12.75 -8.33 -14.95
CA GLU A 320 12.17 -8.45 -16.28
C GLU A 320 12.22 -7.11 -17.01
N HIS A 321 12.26 -7.16 -18.34
CA HIS A 321 12.07 -5.98 -19.20
C HIS A 321 10.62 -5.48 -19.01
N GLY A 322 10.41 -4.57 -18.05
CA GLY A 322 9.07 -4.09 -17.66
C GLY A 322 8.83 -3.96 -16.16
N ASP A 323 9.81 -4.30 -15.30
CA ASP A 323 9.73 -4.01 -13.85
C ASP A 323 9.39 -2.53 -13.63
N PRO A 324 8.33 -2.22 -12.84
CA PRO A 324 7.95 -0.85 -12.66
C PRO A 324 9.07 0.00 -12.08
N TRP A 325 9.91 -0.50 -11.16
CA TRP A 325 11.01 0.26 -10.55
C TRP A 325 12.36 -0.44 -10.74
N PRO A 326 12.99 -0.35 -11.92
CA PRO A 326 14.10 -1.23 -12.32
C PRO A 326 15.38 -1.12 -11.46
N ALA A 327 15.53 -0.06 -10.65
CA ALA A 327 16.67 0.14 -9.76
C ALA A 327 16.37 -0.10 -8.27
N GLY A 328 15.11 -0.32 -7.90
CA GLY A 328 14.70 -0.44 -6.49
C GLY A 328 14.97 0.83 -5.68
N LEU A 329 14.91 0.72 -4.36
CA LEU A 329 15.20 1.84 -3.46
C LEU A 329 16.70 2.11 -3.41
N SER A 330 17.10 3.37 -3.59
CA SER A 330 18.50 3.83 -3.56
C SER A 330 18.80 4.86 -2.48
N ASP A 331 17.78 5.54 -1.94
CA ASP A 331 17.91 6.54 -0.88
C ASP A 331 17.97 5.88 0.51
N PRO A 332 19.06 6.08 1.28
CA PRO A 332 19.19 5.60 2.66
C PRO A 332 18.00 5.94 3.55
N ARG A 333 17.46 7.15 3.43
CA ARG A 333 16.31 7.61 4.23
C ARG A 333 15.05 6.85 3.84
N ALA A 334 14.83 6.65 2.55
CA ALA A 334 13.67 5.92 2.05
C ALA A 334 13.69 4.45 2.50
N VAL A 335 14.84 3.78 2.39
CA VAL A 335 14.98 2.40 2.86
C VAL A 335 14.73 2.27 4.35
N LEU A 336 15.27 3.17 5.18
CA LEU A 336 15.04 3.12 6.63
C LEU A 336 13.58 3.33 7.01
N VAL A 337 12.89 4.28 6.36
CA VAL A 337 11.45 4.53 6.59
C VAL A 337 10.61 3.33 6.18
N TRP A 338 10.86 2.78 4.99
CA TRP A 338 10.17 1.57 4.53
C TRP A 338 10.46 0.36 5.42
N LEU A 339 11.73 0.14 5.80
CA LEU A 339 12.16 -1.01 6.59
C LEU A 339 11.56 -0.99 7.99
N TRP A 340 11.48 0.17 8.64
CA TRP A 340 10.79 0.30 9.92
C TRP A 340 9.33 -0.16 9.82
N ALA A 341 8.62 0.29 8.77
CA ALA A 341 7.23 -0.08 8.51
C ALA A 341 7.08 -1.56 8.13
N LEU A 342 8.07 -2.16 7.46
CA LEU A 342 8.13 -3.59 7.19
C LEU A 342 8.30 -4.40 8.49
N CYS A 343 9.11 -3.91 9.44
CA CYS A 343 9.35 -4.60 10.71
C CYS A 343 8.12 -4.61 11.62
N GLU A 344 7.21 -3.67 11.45
CA GLU A 344 6.00 -3.56 12.26
C GLU A 344 5.08 -4.78 12.09
N PHE A 345 4.54 -5.25 13.22
CA PHE A 345 3.75 -6.50 13.35
C PHE A 345 4.53 -7.79 13.05
N GLY A 346 5.87 -7.77 13.08
CA GLY A 346 6.68 -9.00 13.05
C GLY A 346 6.48 -9.86 11.80
N GLY A 347 6.06 -9.24 10.69
CA GLY A 347 5.63 -9.94 9.48
C GLY A 347 6.76 -10.65 8.74
N SER A 348 6.41 -11.44 7.72
CA SER A 348 7.38 -12.20 6.92
C SER A 348 8.39 -11.28 6.19
N TRP A 349 9.57 -11.83 5.85
CA TRP A 349 10.62 -11.20 5.02
C TRP A 349 11.41 -10.04 5.62
N VAL A 350 11.33 -9.79 6.93
CA VAL A 350 12.15 -8.75 7.61
C VAL A 350 13.65 -8.93 7.36
N GLY A 351 14.15 -10.17 7.47
CA GLY A 351 15.56 -10.46 7.20
C GLY A 351 15.99 -10.09 5.78
N SER A 352 15.12 -10.27 4.78
CA SER A 352 15.36 -9.82 3.41
C SER A 352 15.45 -8.31 3.29
N GLY A 353 14.60 -7.57 4.01
CA GLY A 353 14.69 -6.10 4.09
C GLY A 353 16.02 -5.60 4.66
N LEU A 354 16.63 -6.34 5.61
CA LEU A 354 17.95 -6.01 6.14
C LEU A 354 19.07 -6.20 5.10
N TYR A 355 19.00 -7.20 4.21
CA TYR A 355 19.98 -7.33 3.12
C TYR A 355 19.97 -6.08 2.21
N ILE A 356 18.77 -5.55 1.93
CA ILE A 356 18.59 -4.32 1.13
C ILE A 356 19.19 -3.12 1.86
N LEU A 357 19.02 -3.04 3.18
CA LEU A 357 19.65 -2.00 3.99
C LEU A 357 21.18 -2.01 3.84
N ALA A 358 21.83 -3.18 3.93
CA ALA A 358 23.28 -3.27 3.73
C ALA A 358 23.68 -2.77 2.34
N GLU A 359 23.01 -3.24 1.29
CA GLU A 359 23.34 -2.86 -0.08
C GLU A 359 23.19 -1.36 -0.32
N VAL A 360 22.10 -0.75 0.15
CA VAL A 360 21.85 0.67 -0.05
C VAL A 360 22.78 1.56 0.79
N LEU A 361 23.07 1.17 2.03
CA LEU A 361 23.96 1.97 2.88
C LEU A 361 25.43 1.83 2.50
N THR A 362 25.89 0.64 2.08
CA THR A 362 27.32 0.37 1.81
C THR A 362 27.68 0.27 0.33
N GLY A 363 26.69 0.19 -0.57
CA GLY A 363 26.88 -0.06 -2.00
C GLY A 363 27.27 -1.50 -2.36
N GLU A 364 27.17 -2.43 -1.40
CA GLU A 364 27.63 -3.81 -1.54
C GLU A 364 26.70 -4.77 -0.83
N LYS A 365 26.43 -5.92 -1.45
CA LYS A 365 25.61 -6.96 -0.84
C LYS A 365 26.21 -7.53 0.43
N PHE A 366 25.33 -7.95 1.33
CA PHE A 366 25.68 -8.80 2.46
C PHE A 366 25.54 -10.27 2.04
N TYR A 367 26.62 -11.04 2.20
CA TYR A 367 26.67 -12.47 1.84
C TYR A 367 26.63 -13.41 3.05
N GLY A 368 26.50 -12.86 4.26
CA GLY A 368 26.43 -13.64 5.49
C GLY A 368 25.05 -14.25 5.72
N ASN A 369 24.99 -15.13 6.71
CA ASN A 369 23.80 -15.89 7.05
C ASN A 369 23.49 -15.79 8.55
N TYR A 370 22.27 -15.32 8.88
CA TYR A 370 21.80 -15.19 10.25
C TYR A 370 21.78 -16.54 11.01
N TRP A 371 21.60 -17.66 10.31
CA TRP A 371 21.68 -19.01 10.91
C TRP A 371 23.09 -19.36 11.41
N HIS A 372 24.11 -18.67 10.93
CA HIS A 372 25.51 -18.79 11.37
C HIS A 372 25.92 -17.68 12.35
N GLY A 373 24.98 -16.81 12.76
CA GLY A 373 25.23 -15.70 13.68
C GLY A 373 25.74 -14.42 13.03
N ASP A 374 25.89 -14.39 11.71
CA ASP A 374 26.26 -13.16 10.99
C ASP A 374 25.15 -12.11 11.13
N CYS A 375 25.54 -10.84 11.21
CA CYS A 375 24.60 -9.72 11.32
C CYS A 375 24.89 -8.66 10.29
N VAL A 376 23.83 -8.25 9.58
CA VAL A 376 23.85 -7.13 8.64
C VAL A 376 24.36 -5.86 9.32
N ILE A 377 23.90 -5.57 10.53
CA ILE A 377 24.27 -4.34 11.23
C ILE A 377 25.77 -4.34 11.57
N THR A 378 26.30 -5.45 12.08
CA THR A 378 27.75 -5.59 12.33
C THR A 378 28.57 -5.41 11.05
N GLU A 379 28.10 -5.95 9.93
CA GLU A 379 28.78 -5.78 8.64
C GLU A 379 28.72 -4.33 8.14
N ILE A 380 27.59 -3.65 8.30
CA ILE A 380 27.47 -2.22 7.98
C ILE A 380 28.44 -1.40 8.85
N GLU A 381 28.50 -1.68 10.16
CA GLU A 381 29.45 -1.01 11.07
C GLU A 381 30.90 -1.25 10.63
N ARG A 382 31.24 -2.48 10.22
CA ARG A 382 32.59 -2.83 9.74
C ARG A 382 33.00 -2.05 8.49
N ARG A 383 32.05 -1.80 7.57
CA ARG A 383 32.29 -1.16 6.27
C ARG A 383 32.26 0.36 6.31
N ILE A 384 31.26 0.94 6.99
CA ILE A 384 30.98 2.39 6.96
C ILE A 384 30.88 3.03 8.34
N GLY A 385 30.82 2.23 9.40
CA GLY A 385 30.65 2.67 10.79
C GLY A 385 31.82 3.44 11.39
N GLN A 386 31.65 3.86 12.64
CA GLN A 386 32.66 4.62 13.39
C GLN A 386 33.86 3.75 13.78
N HIS A 387 33.65 2.44 13.93
CA HIS A 387 34.65 1.47 14.38
C HIS A 387 35.15 0.53 13.27
N GLY A 388 34.81 0.81 12.00
CA GLY A 388 35.11 -0.05 10.86
C GLY A 388 36.60 -0.22 10.57
N GLN A 389 37.06 -1.48 10.49
CA GLN A 389 38.45 -1.85 10.17
C GLN A 389 38.80 -1.68 8.68
N HIS A 390 37.80 -1.53 7.82
CA HIS A 390 37.98 -1.35 6.37
C HIS A 390 37.13 -0.17 5.88
N PRO A 391 37.64 1.07 5.96
CA PRO A 391 36.94 2.23 5.41
C PRO A 391 36.76 2.04 3.91
N HIS A 392 35.51 1.94 3.47
CA HIS A 392 35.20 1.84 2.05
C HIS A 392 35.61 3.10 1.28
N ARG A 393 35.86 2.96 -0.03
CA ARG A 393 36.58 3.97 -0.83
C ARG A 393 35.84 5.29 -1.08
N ARG A 394 34.58 5.45 -0.67
CA ARG A 394 33.83 6.71 -0.59
C ARG A 394 32.69 6.55 0.41
N ARG A 395 32.81 7.13 1.61
CA ARG A 395 31.61 7.32 2.47
C ARG A 395 30.68 8.28 1.74
N ASP A 396 29.48 7.83 1.40
CA ASP A 396 28.46 8.73 0.87
C ASP A 396 28.02 9.67 1.99
N ARG A 397 28.22 10.98 1.77
CA ARG A 397 27.81 12.05 2.69
C ARG A 397 26.32 11.97 3.00
N LYS A 398 25.49 11.51 2.06
CA LYS A 398 24.04 11.34 2.28
C LYS A 398 23.76 10.26 3.34
N THR A 399 24.41 9.11 3.24
CA THR A 399 24.31 8.02 4.22
C THR A 399 24.72 8.48 5.61
N GLU A 400 25.86 9.18 5.75
CA GLU A 400 26.32 9.69 7.05
C GLU A 400 25.31 10.66 7.70
N LEU A 401 24.75 11.57 6.91
CA LEU A 401 23.76 12.54 7.40
C LEU A 401 22.48 11.85 7.89
N VAL A 402 22.00 10.85 7.14
CA VAL A 402 20.81 10.09 7.51
C VAL A 402 21.06 9.26 8.76
N LEU A 403 22.18 8.53 8.84
CA LEU A 403 22.52 7.75 10.04
C LEU A 403 22.62 8.65 11.27
N ARG A 404 23.23 9.84 11.15
CA ARG A 404 23.30 10.82 12.25
C ARG A 404 21.92 11.32 12.68
N ALA A 405 21.02 11.57 11.72
CA ALA A 405 19.64 12.00 12.00
C ALA A 405 18.83 10.91 12.74
N CYS A 406 19.21 9.64 12.58
CA CYS A 406 18.60 8.51 13.29
C CYS A 406 19.29 8.15 14.62
N GLY A 407 20.29 8.91 15.07
CA GLY A 407 21.03 8.58 16.30
C GLY A 407 22.17 7.57 16.13
N GLY A 408 22.53 7.24 14.88
CA GLY A 408 23.57 6.29 14.54
C GLY A 408 23.02 4.87 14.30
N LEU A 409 23.94 3.96 13.95
CA LEU A 409 23.59 2.59 13.61
C LEU A 409 23.08 1.79 14.83
N ASP A 410 23.59 2.10 16.01
CA ASP A 410 23.17 1.49 17.28
C ASP A 410 21.69 1.77 17.59
N ALA A 411 21.26 3.03 17.49
CA ALA A 411 19.87 3.42 17.68
C ALA A 411 18.95 2.75 16.65
N ILE A 412 19.34 2.74 15.37
CA ILE A 412 18.61 2.04 14.30
C ILE A 412 18.46 0.55 14.63
N SER A 413 19.56 -0.11 15.04
CA SER A 413 19.54 -1.54 15.38
C SER A 413 18.59 -1.85 16.53
N LEU A 414 18.64 -1.05 17.60
CA LEU A 414 17.82 -1.24 18.79
C LEU A 414 16.34 -0.95 18.51
N GLU A 415 16.02 0.13 17.78
CA GLU A 415 14.63 0.49 17.47
C GLU A 415 13.97 -0.47 16.47
N LEU A 416 14.70 -0.96 15.45
CA LEU A 416 14.21 -2.00 14.55
C LEU A 416 13.99 -3.31 15.30
N ALA A 417 14.92 -3.71 16.17
CA ALA A 417 14.78 -4.91 16.98
C ALA A 417 13.56 -4.83 17.91
N ALA A 418 13.35 -3.70 18.60
CA ALA A 418 12.19 -3.49 19.45
C ALA A 418 10.87 -3.55 18.65
N THR A 419 10.87 -3.01 17.42
CA THR A 419 9.73 -3.07 16.51
C THR A 419 9.39 -4.51 16.09
N VAL A 420 10.41 -5.32 15.78
CA VAL A 420 10.22 -6.75 15.45
C VAL A 420 9.76 -7.55 16.67
N ILE A 421 10.40 -7.36 17.83
CA ILE A 421 10.07 -8.09 19.06
C ILE A 421 8.64 -7.82 19.50
N ALA A 422 8.15 -6.59 19.32
CA ALA A 422 6.76 -6.24 19.63
C ALA A 422 5.73 -7.01 18.79
N GLY A 423 6.11 -7.44 17.58
CA GLY A 423 5.27 -8.22 16.68
C GLY A 423 5.49 -9.74 16.75
N LEU A 424 6.28 -10.24 17.72
CA LEU A 424 6.49 -11.68 17.83
C LEU A 424 5.19 -12.40 18.22
N ARG A 425 4.86 -13.40 17.42
CA ARG A 425 3.71 -14.28 17.63
C ARG A 425 3.98 -15.32 18.72
N ASN A 426 2.90 -15.95 19.19
CA ASN A 426 3.01 -17.16 20.00
C ASN A 426 3.46 -18.36 19.13
N TRP A 427 4.75 -18.69 19.18
CA TRP A 427 5.37 -19.75 18.38
C TRP A 427 4.94 -21.19 18.78
N ARG A 428 4.28 -21.35 19.92
CA ARG A 428 3.79 -22.65 20.42
C ARG A 428 2.54 -23.16 19.67
N PHE A 429 1.93 -22.31 18.85
CA PHE A 429 0.74 -22.70 18.11
C PHE A 429 1.08 -23.73 17.03
N THR A 430 0.33 -24.84 17.01
CA THR A 430 0.46 -25.87 15.98
C THR A 430 0.02 -25.31 14.64
N ALA A 431 0.88 -25.43 13.63
CA ALA A 431 0.56 -25.01 12.27
C ALA A 431 -0.76 -25.65 11.79
N PRO A 432 -1.66 -24.89 11.16
CA PRO A 432 -2.85 -25.45 10.52
C PRO A 432 -2.44 -26.45 9.41
N PRO A 433 -3.27 -27.48 9.13
CA PRO A 433 -3.00 -28.42 8.04
C PRO A 433 -2.66 -27.74 6.72
N GLY A 434 -1.52 -28.09 6.11
CA GLY A 434 -0.99 -27.52 4.87
C GLY A 434 -0.02 -26.34 5.05
N TYR A 435 0.19 -25.88 6.28
CA TYR A 435 1.13 -24.80 6.64
C TYR A 435 2.31 -25.29 7.49
N GLU A 436 2.53 -26.61 7.58
CA GLU A 436 3.56 -27.20 8.44
C GLU A 436 4.98 -26.78 8.04
N GLN A 437 5.18 -26.45 6.76
CA GLN A 437 6.45 -25.99 6.21
C GLN A 437 6.55 -24.46 6.09
N ASP A 438 5.47 -23.73 6.40
CA ASP A 438 5.47 -22.28 6.31
C ASP A 438 6.35 -21.70 7.43
N PRO A 439 7.41 -20.92 7.12
CA PRO A 439 8.24 -20.26 8.12
C PRO A 439 7.44 -19.39 9.09
N ALA A 440 6.33 -18.80 8.64
CA ALA A 440 5.42 -18.02 9.47
C ALA A 440 4.59 -18.87 10.44
N PHE A 441 4.65 -20.20 10.37
CA PHE A 441 4.09 -21.14 11.34
C PHE A 441 5.13 -22.02 12.03
N SER A 442 6.42 -21.85 11.69
CA SER A 442 7.50 -22.64 12.27
C SER A 442 7.54 -22.56 13.80
N SER A 443 7.56 -23.72 14.44
CA SER A 443 7.83 -23.89 15.87
C SER A 443 9.31 -24.23 16.14
N ASP A 444 10.18 -24.15 15.12
CA ASP A 444 11.60 -24.40 15.28
C ASP A 444 12.24 -23.28 16.10
N ARG A 445 12.80 -23.64 17.27
CA ARG A 445 13.49 -22.69 18.15
C ARG A 445 14.66 -22.00 17.45
N ARG A 446 15.30 -22.67 16.49
CA ARG A 446 16.41 -22.08 15.72
C ARG A 446 15.92 -20.94 14.82
N TYR A 447 14.67 -21.01 14.36
CA TYR A 447 14.04 -19.91 13.62
C TYR A 447 13.71 -18.72 14.54
N LEU A 448 13.18 -18.97 15.74
CA LEU A 448 12.96 -17.91 16.73
C LEU A 448 14.29 -17.24 17.14
N LYS A 449 15.32 -18.04 17.43
CA LYS A 449 16.67 -17.58 17.72
C LYS A 449 17.23 -16.75 16.58
N SER A 450 17.07 -17.19 15.32
CA SER A 450 17.57 -16.43 14.18
C SER A 450 16.88 -15.07 14.04
N GLN A 451 15.57 -14.98 14.34
CA GLN A 451 14.87 -13.68 14.35
C GLN A 451 15.42 -12.70 15.40
N LEU A 452 15.82 -13.19 16.57
CA LEU A 452 16.45 -12.37 17.60
C LEU A 452 17.91 -12.04 17.25
N SER A 453 18.66 -13.01 16.73
CA SER A 453 20.07 -12.86 16.40
C SER A 453 20.33 -11.97 15.18
N MET A 454 19.32 -11.78 14.30
CA MET A 454 19.39 -10.81 13.20
C MET A 454 19.82 -9.41 13.68
N PHE A 455 19.45 -9.06 14.91
CA PHE A 455 19.81 -7.79 15.52
C PHE A 455 20.78 -7.96 16.68
N SER A 456 20.65 -9.00 17.51
CA SER A 456 21.31 -9.05 18.82
C SER A 456 22.82 -9.24 18.81
N THR A 457 23.43 -9.68 17.71
CA THR A 457 24.88 -9.95 17.63
C THR A 457 25.73 -8.73 17.27
N HIS A 458 25.11 -7.59 16.97
CA HIS A 458 25.82 -6.31 16.86
C HIS A 458 26.10 -5.75 18.27
N ASP A 459 27.35 -5.50 18.64
CA ASP A 459 27.66 -5.13 20.03
C ASP A 459 27.54 -3.61 20.28
N CYS A 460 26.32 -3.14 20.62
CA CYS A 460 26.01 -1.71 20.78
C CYS A 460 25.67 -1.25 22.20
N LEU A 461 25.58 -2.16 23.18
CA LEU A 461 25.26 -1.83 24.57
C LEU A 461 26.38 -2.29 25.50
N PRO A 462 27.25 -1.38 25.99
CA PRO A 462 28.45 -1.75 26.72
C PRO A 462 28.18 -2.26 28.14
N ASN A 463 27.09 -1.85 28.79
CA ASN A 463 26.74 -2.24 30.16
C ASN A 463 25.26 -1.97 30.48
N ALA A 464 24.82 -2.37 31.68
CA ALA A 464 23.46 -2.17 32.16
C ALA A 464 23.04 -0.69 32.25
N GLU A 465 23.95 0.21 32.63
CA GLU A 465 23.67 1.65 32.76
C GLU A 465 23.37 2.29 31.41
N ALA A 466 24.19 2.00 30.38
CA ALA A 466 23.97 2.48 29.03
C ALA A 466 22.66 1.96 28.43
N ALA A 467 22.28 0.71 28.74
CA ALA A 467 21.01 0.14 28.33
C ALA A 467 19.82 0.81 29.04
N PHE A 468 19.94 1.07 30.34
CA PHE A 468 18.93 1.80 31.11
C PHE A 468 18.76 3.24 30.59
N ASP A 469 19.87 3.91 30.30
CA ASP A 469 19.86 5.25 29.71
C ASP A 469 19.20 5.27 28.33
N TRP A 470 19.50 4.29 27.47
CA TRP A 470 18.83 4.14 26.18
C TRP A 470 17.32 3.93 26.35
N LEU A 471 16.89 3.08 27.29
CA LEU A 471 15.46 2.88 27.60
C LEU A 471 14.81 4.18 28.07
N ALA A 472 15.46 4.91 28.99
CA ALA A 472 14.94 6.17 29.51
C ALA A 472 14.74 7.24 28.41
N ARG A 473 15.67 7.30 27.44
CA ARG A 473 15.56 8.22 26.30
C ARG A 473 14.54 7.78 25.26
N THR A 474 14.49 6.47 24.98
CA THR A 474 13.67 5.90 23.89
C THR A 474 12.19 5.78 24.26
N LEU A 475 11.89 5.55 25.54
CA LEU A 475 10.52 5.43 26.05
C LEU A 475 9.89 6.78 26.43
N SER A 476 10.53 7.90 26.09
CA SER A 476 9.94 9.23 26.24
C SER A 476 9.01 9.55 25.08
N ASP A 477 7.82 10.07 25.36
CA ASP A 477 6.83 10.48 24.34
C ASP A 477 7.34 11.61 23.41
N LEU A 478 8.35 12.36 23.84
CA LEU A 478 9.00 13.44 23.08
C LEU A 478 10.52 13.24 23.11
N PRO A 479 11.08 12.31 22.32
CA PRO A 479 12.53 12.15 22.27
C PRO A 479 13.12 13.45 21.74
N THR A 480 13.95 14.13 22.53
CA THR A 480 14.65 15.35 22.10
C THR A 480 15.86 15.04 21.23
N GLU A 481 16.35 13.79 21.29
CA GLU A 481 17.50 13.30 20.56
C GLU A 481 17.15 12.77 19.16
N PRO A 482 18.14 12.68 18.26
CA PRO A 482 18.00 11.98 16.97
C PRO A 482 17.60 10.51 17.18
N SER A 483 16.62 10.03 16.43
CA SER A 483 16.13 8.64 16.52
C SER A 483 15.50 8.20 15.20
N LEU A 484 15.46 6.89 14.95
CA LEU A 484 14.82 6.34 13.75
C LEU A 484 13.32 6.63 13.78
N TRP A 485 12.67 6.44 14.92
CA TRP A 485 11.25 6.72 15.12
C TRP A 485 10.88 8.16 14.77
N ARG A 486 11.69 9.16 15.16
CA ARG A 486 11.41 10.57 14.82
C ARG A 486 11.49 10.82 13.33
N LEU A 487 12.45 10.22 12.65
CA LEU A 487 12.59 10.31 11.21
C LEU A 487 11.37 9.71 10.51
N VAL A 488 10.96 8.50 10.91
CA VAL A 488 9.76 7.81 10.40
C VAL A 488 8.52 8.65 10.67
N GLN A 489 8.30 9.10 11.91
CA GLN A 489 7.13 9.89 12.29
C GLN A 489 7.09 11.21 11.52
N ALA A 490 8.23 11.89 11.33
CA ALA A 490 8.28 13.12 10.55
C ALA A 490 7.95 12.89 9.07
N ASP A 491 8.49 11.84 8.45
CA ASP A 491 8.21 11.52 7.05
C ASP A 491 6.78 11.01 6.85
N SER A 492 6.27 10.18 7.75
CA SER A 492 4.87 9.76 7.76
C SER A 492 3.91 10.92 8.05
N ASN A 493 4.25 11.91 8.87
CA ASN A 493 3.40 13.09 9.06
C ASN A 493 3.43 14.02 7.85
N ARG A 494 4.57 14.10 7.16
CA ARG A 494 4.75 14.95 5.97
C ARG A 494 4.09 14.36 4.73
N TRP A 495 4.21 13.05 4.55
CA TRP A 495 3.85 12.35 3.32
C TRP A 495 2.75 11.31 3.51
N GLY A 496 2.56 10.84 4.74
CA GLY A 496 1.69 9.71 5.06
C GLY A 496 0.25 9.99 4.67
N LEU A 497 -0.33 8.98 4.05
CA LEU A 497 -1.72 8.95 3.64
C LEU A 497 -2.52 8.63 4.92
N THR A 498 -3.03 9.68 5.57
CA THR A 498 -3.39 9.79 7.00
C THR A 498 -4.65 9.05 7.48
N GLU A 499 -4.96 7.87 6.91
CA GLU A 499 -6.09 7.04 7.39
C GLU A 499 -5.78 5.58 7.67
N GLY A 500 -4.52 5.15 7.49
CA GLY A 500 -4.16 3.79 7.87
C GLY A 500 -3.95 3.62 9.38
N LEU A 501 -3.53 2.42 9.77
CA LEU A 501 -3.21 2.03 11.15
C LEU A 501 -2.41 3.09 11.90
N ASP A 502 -2.77 3.35 13.17
CA ASP A 502 -2.00 4.24 14.06
C ASP A 502 -0.52 3.83 14.09
N LEU A 503 0.38 4.80 14.04
CA LEU A 503 1.81 4.55 14.13
C LEU A 503 2.20 4.38 15.60
N TYR A 504 2.78 3.24 15.94
CA TYR A 504 3.23 2.96 17.30
C TYR A 504 4.75 3.06 17.37
N GLY A 505 5.23 3.99 18.20
CA GLY A 505 6.64 4.20 18.45
C GLY A 505 7.20 3.25 19.51
N PRO A 506 8.48 3.40 19.87
CA PRO A 506 9.08 2.65 20.97
C PRO A 506 8.38 2.88 22.32
N ALA A 507 7.88 4.09 22.59
CA ALA A 507 7.14 4.43 23.82
C ALA A 507 5.84 3.61 23.97
N ASP A 508 5.20 3.24 22.85
CA ASP A 508 4.02 2.38 22.83
C ASP A 508 4.36 0.89 23.04
N ARG A 509 5.66 0.54 23.07
CA ARG A 509 6.17 -0.84 23.08
C ARG A 509 7.25 -1.08 24.14
N PRO A 510 7.03 -0.67 25.42
CA PRO A 510 8.08 -0.68 26.43
C PRO A 510 8.64 -2.08 26.73
N ALA A 511 7.78 -3.11 26.73
CA ALA A 511 8.20 -4.49 26.94
C ALA A 511 9.19 -4.97 25.87
N ALA A 512 8.94 -4.65 24.60
CA ALA A 512 9.79 -5.06 23.49
C ALA A 512 11.14 -4.33 23.49
N ALA A 513 11.16 -3.05 23.87
CA ALA A 513 12.39 -2.29 24.06
C ALA A 513 13.27 -2.90 25.19
N VAL A 514 12.65 -3.25 26.31
CA VAL A 514 13.33 -3.93 27.42
C VAL A 514 13.91 -5.28 26.99
N LEU A 515 13.12 -6.12 26.33
CA LEU A 515 13.60 -7.41 25.82
C LEU A 515 14.74 -7.22 24.83
N THR A 516 14.68 -6.22 23.96
CA THR A 516 15.77 -5.88 23.03
C THR A 516 17.08 -5.62 23.77
N SER A 517 17.05 -4.76 24.79
CA SER A 517 18.24 -4.45 25.60
C SER A 517 18.78 -5.67 26.35
N LEU A 518 17.88 -6.45 26.97
CA LEU A 518 18.26 -7.65 27.71
C LEU A 518 18.88 -8.71 26.79
N ILE A 519 18.28 -8.98 25.63
CA ILE A 519 18.81 -9.95 24.65
C ILE A 519 20.17 -9.50 24.13
N ARG A 520 20.34 -8.20 23.86
CA ARG A 520 21.62 -7.61 23.45
C ARG A 520 22.71 -7.81 24.50
N LEU A 521 22.44 -7.42 25.74
CA LEU A 521 23.37 -7.61 26.85
C LEU A 521 23.60 -9.09 27.12
N LEU A 522 22.59 -9.95 27.03
CA LEU A 522 22.74 -11.38 27.27
C LEU A 522 23.68 -12.03 26.23
N THR A 523 23.60 -11.57 24.98
CA THR A 523 24.44 -12.09 23.88
C THR A 523 25.93 -11.80 24.11
N HIS A 524 26.28 -10.63 24.64
CA HIS A 524 27.68 -10.18 24.74
C HIS A 524 28.23 -10.15 26.18
N ARG A 525 27.37 -9.91 27.17
CA ARG A 525 27.68 -9.61 28.58
C ARG A 525 26.58 -10.13 29.53
N PRO A 526 26.42 -11.46 29.71
CA PRO A 526 25.33 -12.05 30.51
C PRO A 526 25.15 -11.46 31.92
N ALA A 527 26.26 -11.14 32.60
CA ALA A 527 26.21 -10.53 33.93
C ALA A 527 25.54 -9.14 33.94
N GLU A 528 25.76 -8.33 32.88
CA GLU A 528 25.16 -7.01 32.74
C GLU A 528 23.66 -7.10 32.40
N ALA A 529 23.22 -8.15 31.68
CA ALA A 529 21.81 -8.36 31.41
C ALA A 529 21.01 -8.57 32.71
N ARG A 530 21.56 -9.36 33.63
CA ARG A 530 20.96 -9.57 34.95
C ARG A 530 20.95 -8.29 35.79
N ARG A 531 22.06 -7.55 35.79
CA ARG A 531 22.15 -6.23 36.44
C ARG A 531 21.11 -5.26 35.89
N LEU A 532 20.88 -5.22 34.57
CA LEU A 532 19.83 -4.40 33.97
C LEU A 532 18.45 -4.82 34.49
N ALA A 533 18.14 -6.12 34.48
CA ALA A 533 16.87 -6.63 34.99
C ALA A 533 16.61 -6.22 36.45
N ASP A 534 17.67 -6.21 37.28
CA ASP A 534 17.63 -5.75 38.66
C ASP A 534 17.46 -4.22 38.81
N LEU A 535 17.76 -3.42 37.79
CA LEU A 535 17.55 -1.97 37.76
C LEU A 535 16.16 -1.55 37.24
N LEU A 536 15.47 -2.41 36.50
CA LEU A 536 14.21 -2.04 35.84
C LEU A 536 13.06 -1.74 36.83
N PRO A 537 12.30 -0.66 36.65
CA PRO A 537 11.03 -0.46 37.34
C PRO A 537 10.11 -1.68 37.19
N LEU A 538 9.36 -2.01 38.26
CA LEU A 538 8.47 -3.18 38.27
C LEU A 538 7.50 -3.25 37.08
N PRO A 539 6.92 -2.13 36.58
CA PRO A 539 6.07 -2.19 35.39
C PRO A 539 6.81 -2.66 34.13
N LEU A 540 8.05 -2.19 33.93
CA LEU A 540 8.87 -2.57 32.77
C LEU A 540 9.32 -4.03 32.85
N LEU A 541 9.74 -4.47 34.05
CA LEU A 541 10.11 -5.86 34.30
C LEU A 541 8.92 -6.81 34.08
N GLY A 542 7.77 -6.49 34.66
CA GLY A 542 6.56 -7.30 34.55
C GLY A 542 6.04 -7.39 33.12
N GLY A 543 6.01 -6.27 32.38
CA GLY A 543 5.61 -6.25 30.97
C GLY A 543 6.56 -7.06 30.08
N ALA A 544 7.87 -6.93 30.28
CA ALA A 544 8.88 -7.70 29.55
C ALA A 544 8.75 -9.21 29.83
N LEU A 545 8.54 -9.60 31.09
CA LEU A 545 8.30 -11.00 31.46
C LEU A 545 7.02 -11.56 30.81
N GLN A 546 5.93 -10.79 30.78
CA GLN A 546 4.70 -11.22 30.12
C GLN A 546 4.90 -11.42 28.62
N LEU A 547 5.56 -10.49 27.94
CA LEU A 547 5.87 -10.64 26.52
C LEU A 547 6.80 -11.84 26.27
N ALA A 548 7.83 -12.04 27.10
CA ALA A 548 8.70 -13.21 27.01
C ALA A 548 7.94 -14.53 27.24
N ARG A 549 7.02 -14.59 28.21
CA ARG A 549 6.15 -15.76 28.43
C ARG A 549 5.23 -16.04 27.25
N PHE A 550 4.72 -15.00 26.60
CA PHE A 550 3.85 -15.15 25.44
C PHE A 550 4.61 -15.64 24.20
N ALA A 551 5.71 -14.97 23.87
CA ALA A 551 6.40 -15.10 22.59
C ALA A 551 7.67 -15.97 22.61
N LEU A 552 8.25 -16.26 23.78
CA LEU A 552 9.57 -16.90 23.89
C LEU A 552 9.58 -18.16 24.77
N ALA A 553 8.71 -18.24 25.78
CA ALA A 553 8.68 -19.37 26.71
C ALA A 553 8.21 -20.66 26.03
N THR A 554 8.69 -21.78 26.58
CA THR A 554 8.50 -23.13 26.04
C THR A 554 7.44 -23.94 26.76
N THR A 555 7.07 -23.53 27.98
CA THR A 555 6.04 -24.16 28.80
C THR A 555 4.65 -23.55 28.53
N PRO A 556 3.56 -24.32 28.68
CA PRO A 556 2.22 -23.96 28.19
C PRO A 556 1.43 -22.93 29.03
N SER A 557 2.01 -22.33 30.08
CA SER A 557 1.27 -21.40 30.95
C SER A 557 1.54 -19.94 30.59
N ALA A 558 0.79 -19.39 29.64
CA ALA A 558 0.57 -17.94 29.61
C ALA A 558 -0.85 -17.67 29.11
N GLU A 559 -1.68 -17.08 29.98
CA GLU A 559 -2.93 -16.46 29.53
C GLU A 559 -2.61 -15.41 28.44
N PRO A 560 -3.50 -15.19 27.46
CA PRO A 560 -3.38 -14.08 26.54
C PRO A 560 -3.55 -12.78 27.35
N VAL A 561 -2.46 -12.19 27.79
CA VAL A 561 -2.50 -10.96 28.58
C VAL A 561 -2.55 -9.77 27.62
N MET A 562 -3.66 -9.03 27.66
CA MET A 562 -3.72 -7.67 27.11
C MET A 562 -2.51 -6.88 27.63
N LEU A 563 -1.77 -6.24 26.72
CA LEU A 563 -0.55 -5.44 26.93
C LEU A 563 -0.73 -4.23 27.88
N THR A 564 -1.78 -4.18 28.68
CA THR A 564 -2.05 -3.16 29.68
C THR A 564 -1.62 -3.64 31.05
N TRP A 565 -0.58 -3.02 31.59
CA TRP A 565 -0.17 -3.21 32.99
C TRP A 565 -1.36 -2.99 33.94
N SER A 566 -1.57 -3.92 34.88
CA SER A 566 -2.48 -3.74 36.01
C SER A 566 -1.81 -4.18 37.30
N ALA A 567 -2.11 -3.49 38.40
CA ALA A 567 -1.59 -3.83 39.73
C ALA A 567 -1.96 -5.27 40.13
N ASP A 568 -3.19 -5.71 39.79
CA ASP A 568 -3.68 -7.07 40.04
C ASP A 568 -2.97 -8.12 39.19
N GLY A 569 -2.63 -7.79 37.93
CA GLY A 569 -1.82 -8.65 37.07
C GLY A 569 -0.39 -8.81 37.58
N HIS A 570 0.18 -7.76 38.18
CA HIS A 570 1.53 -7.80 38.76
C HIS A 570 1.60 -8.68 40.02
N ALA A 571 0.60 -8.63 40.89
CA ALA A 571 0.55 -9.47 42.10
C ALA A 571 0.63 -10.98 41.79
N ARG A 572 0.18 -11.39 40.60
CA ARG A 572 0.24 -12.78 40.11
C ARG A 572 1.60 -13.21 39.59
N LEU A 573 2.54 -12.27 39.36
CA LEU A 573 3.88 -12.56 38.83
C LEU A 573 4.89 -12.95 39.92
N GLY A 574 4.52 -12.87 41.21
CA GLY A 574 5.40 -13.22 42.32
C GLY A 574 6.43 -12.14 42.67
N PRO A 575 7.37 -12.43 43.59
CA PRO A 575 8.37 -11.46 44.03
C PRO A 575 9.37 -11.10 42.92
N ARG A 576 9.94 -9.90 43.00
CA ARG A 576 10.86 -9.35 41.98
C ARG A 576 11.97 -10.32 41.57
N GLN A 577 12.63 -10.96 42.54
CA GLN A 577 13.73 -11.88 42.26
C GLN A 577 13.28 -13.05 41.37
N THR A 578 12.10 -13.62 41.63
CA THR A 578 11.52 -14.68 40.82
C THR A 578 11.22 -14.21 39.40
N GLN A 579 10.72 -12.97 39.25
CA GLN A 579 10.48 -12.39 37.92
C GLN A 579 11.78 -12.21 37.13
N VAL A 580 12.85 -11.73 37.77
CA VAL A 580 14.17 -11.59 37.14
C VAL A 580 14.73 -12.96 36.76
N ASP A 581 14.73 -13.92 37.68
CA ASP A 581 15.26 -15.26 37.46
C ASP A 581 14.56 -15.96 36.29
N GLU A 582 13.24 -15.86 36.24
CA GLU A 582 12.44 -16.44 35.18
C GLU A 582 12.65 -15.74 33.84
N LEU A 583 12.66 -14.39 33.82
CA LEU A 583 12.88 -13.63 32.59
C LEU A 583 14.26 -13.99 31.98
N ILE A 584 15.32 -13.93 32.79
CA ILE A 584 16.66 -14.29 32.34
C ILE A 584 16.72 -15.75 31.88
N GLY A 585 16.11 -16.68 32.64
CA GLY A 585 16.06 -18.09 32.26
C GLY A 585 15.34 -18.36 30.94
N ILE A 586 14.25 -17.64 30.64
CA ILE A 586 13.58 -17.71 29.33
C ILE A 586 14.51 -17.24 28.22
N LEU A 587 15.18 -16.10 28.41
CA LEU A 587 16.06 -15.52 27.40
C LEU A 587 17.30 -16.41 27.15
N GLU A 588 17.92 -16.95 28.20
CA GLU A 588 19.03 -17.90 28.09
C GLU A 588 18.62 -19.15 27.32
N ALA A 589 17.43 -19.69 27.58
CA ALA A 589 16.94 -20.90 26.90
C ALA A 589 16.70 -20.70 25.40
N VAL A 590 16.37 -19.48 24.96
CA VAL A 590 16.19 -19.15 23.54
C VAL A 590 17.53 -18.84 22.85
N MET A 591 18.47 -18.24 23.58
CA MET A 591 19.76 -17.82 23.03
C MET A 591 20.85 -18.92 23.07
N ALA A 592 20.68 -19.97 23.89
CA ALA A 592 21.47 -21.19 23.85
C ALA A 592 21.40 -21.86 22.47
#